data_AF-A0A2X1BUR6-F1
#
_entry.id   AF-A0A2X1BUR6-F1
#
_cell.length_a   1.000
_cell.length_b   1.000
_cell.length_c   1.000
_cell.angle_alpha   90.00
_cell.angle_beta   90.00
_cell.angle_gamma   90.00
#
_symmetry.space_group_name_H-M   'P 1'
#
loop_
_entity.id
_entity.type
_entity.pdbx_description
1 polymer ?
#
loop_
_entity_poly.entity_id
_entity_poly.type
_entity_poly.pdbx_seq_one_letter_code
_entity_poly.pdbx_strand_id
1 'polypeptide(L)' 'MATAKQLTAQDIADIKARLRQGEYQHHIAADYGLNQGRVSEINTGKRGESSARPQQLAML' A
#
# COMPACT_ATOMS: atom_id res chain seq x y z
N MET A 1 -8.76 -13.00 -9.83
CA MET A 1 -9.00 -11.60 -9.40
C MET A 1 -9.40 -11.64 -7.95
N ALA A 2 -8.45 -11.50 -7.01
CA ALA A 2 -8.75 -11.52 -5.58
C ALA A 2 -9.36 -10.18 -5.17
N THR A 3 -10.56 -10.20 -4.60
CA THR A 3 -11.20 -9.03 -4.00
C THR A 3 -10.29 -8.46 -2.92
N ALA A 4 -10.07 -7.14 -2.95
CA ALA A 4 -9.26 -6.46 -1.94
C ALA A 4 -9.82 -6.73 -0.55
N LYS A 5 -9.09 -7.50 0.26
CA LYS A 5 -9.40 -7.71 1.68
C LYS A 5 -9.44 -6.32 2.34
N GLN A 6 -10.59 -5.93 2.87
CA GLN A 6 -10.68 -4.70 3.66
C GLN A 6 -9.91 -4.91 4.95
N LEU A 7 -8.85 -4.11 5.15
CA LEU A 7 -8.06 -4.15 6.38
C LEU A 7 -8.86 -3.47 7.50
N THR A 8 -8.90 -4.13 8.65
CA THR A 8 -9.43 -3.55 9.88
C THR A 8 -8.43 -2.55 10.47
N ALA A 9 -8.89 -1.72 11.42
CA ALA A 9 -7.99 -0.84 12.18
C ALA A 9 -6.92 -1.64 12.95
N GLN A 10 -7.26 -2.85 13.41
CA GLN A 10 -6.34 -3.74 14.11
C GLN A 10 -5.25 -4.26 13.16
N ASP A 11 -5.62 -4.67 11.94
CA ASP A 11 -4.64 -5.12 10.93
C ASP A 11 -3.65 -4.00 10.59
N ILE A 12 -4.15 -2.77 10.44
CA ILE A 12 -3.30 -1.60 10.17
C ILE A 12 -2.36 -1.32 11.34
N ALA A 13 -2.83 -1.46 12.58
CA ALA A 13 -2.00 -1.26 13.77
C ALA A 13 -0.89 -2.32 13.87
N ASP A 14 -1.20 -3.58 13.58
CA ASP A 14 -0.23 -4.68 13.56
C ASP A 14 0.81 -4.50 12.46
N ILE A 15 0.39 -4.21 11.23
CA ILE A 15 1.29 -3.91 10.11
C ILE A 15 2.28 -2.80 10.49
N LYS A 16 1.79 -1.72 11.13
CA LYS A 16 2.66 -0.63 11.62
C LYS A 16 3.58 -1.05 12.76
N ALA A 17 3.16 -1.96 13.63
CA ALA A 17 4.02 -2.51 14.68
C ALA A 17 5.17 -3.32 14.09
N ARG A 18 4.87 -4.24 13.16
CA ARG A 18 5.85 -5.08 12.46
C ARG A 18 6.87 -4.27 11.66
N LEU A 19 6.42 -3.23 10.95
CA LEU A 19 7.30 -2.28 10.26
C LEU A 19 8.25 -1.56 11.24
N ARG A 20 7.77 -1.12 12.40
CA ARG A 20 8.61 -0.49 13.44
C ARG A 20 9.63 -1.45 14.05
N GLN A 21 9.34 -2.74 14.07
CA GLN A 21 10.27 -3.79 14.49
C GLN A 21 11.33 -4.12 13.43
N GLY A 22 11.26 -3.49 12.24
CA GLY A 22 12.23 -3.68 11.16
C GLY A 22 11.91 -4.85 10.24
N GLU A 23 10.71 -5.40 10.33
CA GLU A 23 10.33 -6.51 9.46
C GLU A 23 10.13 -6.08 8.00
N TYR A 24 10.51 -6.96 7.07
CA TYR A 24 10.42 -6.67 5.65
C TYR A 24 8.97 -6.60 5.15
N GLN A 25 8.67 -5.55 4.39
CA GLN A 25 7.34 -5.29 3.84
C GLN A 25 6.77 -6.45 3.01
N HIS A 26 7.61 -7.21 2.31
CA HIS A 26 7.17 -8.34 1.48
C HIS A 26 6.73 -9.55 2.32
N HIS A 27 7.31 -9.77 3.50
CA HIS A 27 6.83 -10.79 4.44
C HIS A 27 5.48 -10.38 5.02
N ILE A 28 5.36 -9.13 5.50
CA ILE A 28 4.09 -8.59 6.00
C ILE A 28 3.01 -8.66 4.90
N ALA A 29 3.35 -8.32 3.66
CA ALA A 29 2.43 -8.39 2.54
C ALA A 29 1.92 -9.83 2.31
N ALA A 30 2.80 -10.83 2.35
CA ALA A 30 2.43 -12.24 2.20
C ALA A 30 1.45 -12.69 3.29
N ASP A 31 1.71 -12.36 4.55
CA ASP A 31 0.86 -12.75 5.68
C ASP A 31 -0.55 -12.17 5.61
N TYR A 32 -0.68 -10.96 5.09
CA TYR A 32 -1.96 -10.27 4.95
C TYR A 32 -2.64 -10.49 3.59
N GLY A 33 -1.98 -11.19 2.65
CA GLY A 33 -2.47 -11.34 1.28
C GLY A 33 -2.54 -10.00 0.53
N LEU A 34 -1.59 -9.11 0.79
CA LEU A 34 -1.48 -7.78 0.20
C LEU A 34 -0.35 -7.72 -0.82
N ASN A 35 -0.36 -6.66 -1.61
CA ASN A 35 0.80 -6.29 -2.43
C ASN A 35 1.76 -5.44 -1.58
N GLN A 36 3.07 -5.56 -1.80
CA GLN A 36 4.08 -4.76 -1.08
C GLN A 36 3.79 -3.26 -1.14
N GLY A 37 3.34 -2.75 -2.29
CA GLY A 37 2.96 -1.35 -2.45
C GLY A 37 1.88 -0.91 -1.46
N ARG A 38 0.91 -1.78 -1.15
CA ARG A 38 -0.13 -1.51 -0.16
C ARG A 38 0.43 -1.38 1.26
N VAL A 39 1.42 -2.20 1.61
CA VAL A 39 2.14 -2.09 2.89
C VAL A 39 2.94 -0.77 2.96
N SER A 40 3.54 -0.34 1.85
CA SER A 40 4.23 0.95 1.75
C SER A 40 3.29 2.15 1.94
N GLU A 41 2.09 2.11 1.35
CA GLU A 41 1.05 3.13 1.57
C GLU A 41 0.64 3.21 3.05
N ILE A 42 0.48 2.06 3.71
CA ILE A 42 0.16 2.00 5.15
C ILE A 42 1.29 2.58 6.01
N ASN A 43 2.55 2.31 5.63
CA ASN A 43 3.73 2.82 6.33
C ASN A 43 3.85 4.35 6.21
N THR A 44 3.74 4.86 4.99
CA THR A 44 3.99 6.27 4.67
C THR A 44 2.77 7.17 4.88
N GLY A 45 1.58 6.59 4.99
CA GLY A 45 0.31 7.34 5.01
C GLY A 45 -0.05 7.98 3.68
N LYS A 46 0.77 7.80 2.62
CA LYS A 46 0.48 8.31 1.28
C LYS A 46 -0.59 7.43 0.64
N ARG A 47 -1.81 7.96 0.51
CA ARG A 47 -2.80 7.43 -0.43
C ARG A 47 -2.40 7.96 -1.81
N GLY A 48 -2.03 7.07 -2.74
CA GLY A 48 -1.34 7.38 -3.99
C GLY A 48 -1.57 8.78 -4.58
N GLU A 49 -0.57 9.66 -4.46
CA GLU A 49 -0.45 10.90 -5.23
C GLU A 49 -0.12 10.55 -6.69
N SER A 50 -1.03 9.94 -7.45
CA SER A 50 -0.81 9.66 -8.89
C SER A 50 -2.13 9.38 -9.61
N SER A 51 -2.87 10.44 -9.96
CA SER A 51 -3.76 10.41 -11.12
C SER A 51 -4.00 11.80 -11.75
N ALA A 52 -2.95 12.63 -11.87
CA ALA A 52 -2.94 13.70 -12.85
C ALA A 52 -1.77 13.45 -13.80
N ARG A 53 -1.99 12.64 -14.85
CA ARG A 53 -1.17 12.79 -16.05
C ARG A 53 -1.74 14.01 -16.79
N PRO A 54 -1.00 15.11 -16.98
CA PRO A 54 -1.40 16.09 -17.98
C PRO A 54 -1.38 15.36 -19.32
N GLN A 55 -2.53 15.26 -19.96
CA GLN A 55 -2.64 14.67 -21.28
C GLN A 55 -1.79 15.52 -22.22
N GLN A 56 -0.76 14.89 -22.76
CA GLN A 56 0.18 15.52 -23.66
C GLN A 56 -0.58 16.17 -24.81
N LEU A 57 -0.36 17.47 -24.98
CA LEU A 57 -0.91 18.30 -26.05
C LEU A 57 -0.57 17.64 -27.39
N ALA A 58 -1.55 17.06 -28.07
CA ALA A 58 -1.41 16.71 -29.48
C ALA A 58 -1.55 18.02 -30.27
N MET A 59 -0.44 18.64 -30.63
CA MET A 59 -0.43 19.67 -31.67
C MET A 59 -0.61 18.99 -33.02
N LEU A 60 -1.63 19.43 -33.76
CA LEU A 60 -1.83 19.22 -35.20
C LEU A 60 -1.33 20.45 -35.95
#